data_AF-A0A852JBG1-F1
#
_entry.id   AF-A0A852JBG1-F1
#
_cell.length_a   1.000
_cell.length_b   1.000
_cell.length_c   1.000
_cell.angle_alpha   90.00
_cell.angle_beta   90.00
_cell.angle_gamma   90.00
#
_symmetry.space_group_name_H-M   'P 1'
#
loop_
_entity.id
_entity.type
_entity.pdbx_description
1 polymer ?
#
loop_
_entity_poly.entity_id
_entity_poly.type
_entity_poly.pdbx_seq_one_letter_code
_entity_poly.pdbx_strand_id
1 'polypeptide(L)' 'AAAGKLLVVPLDGSHWLSMREVLDRLSQKGHEIVVIAPETTLHIKSSKNFVMKRYPVPFTQEEMELNF' A
#
# COMPACT_ATOMS: atom_id res chain seq x y z
N ALA A 1 8.23 -16.49 17.87
CA ALA A 1 7.15 -15.50 18.00
C ALA A 1 6.07 -15.83 16.98
N ALA A 2 4.78 -15.78 17.35
CA ALA A 2 3.69 -15.98 16.40
C ALA A 2 3.57 -14.75 15.48
N ALA A 3 3.29 -14.97 14.20
CA ALA A 3 3.14 -13.87 13.25
C ALA A 3 1.88 -13.04 13.57
N GLY A 4 2.03 -11.71 13.53
CA GLY A 4 0.97 -10.76 13.87
C GLY A 4 0.11 -10.34 12.67
N LYS A 5 -0.97 -9.62 12.97
CA LYS A 5 -1.83 -8.96 11.97
C LYS A 5 -1.52 -7.47 11.90
N LEU A 6 -1.29 -6.94 10.71
CA LEU A 6 -0.93 -5.54 10.49
C LEU A 6 -1.95 -4.82 9.60
N LEU A 7 -2.31 -3.62 10.00
CA LEU A 7 -2.99 -2.63 9.18
C LEU A 7 -1.98 -1.55 8.80
N VAL A 8 -1.88 -1.24 7.50
CA VAL A 8 -0.89 -0.30 6.97
C VAL A 8 -1.61 0.77 6.16
N VAL A 9 -1.31 2.04 6.43
CA VAL A 9 -1.85 3.20 5.73
C VAL A 9 -0.68 4.02 5.19
N PRO A 10 -0.16 3.68 4.00
CA PRO A 10 0.99 4.36 3.43
C PRO A 10 0.58 5.66 2.71
N LEU A 11 1.52 6.61 2.66
CA LEU A 11 1.54 7.64 1.62
C LEU A 11 2.22 7.10 0.36
N ASP A 12 1.74 7.53 -0.81
CA ASP A 12 2.31 7.20 -2.12
C ASP A 12 3.68 7.88 -2.35
N GLY A 13 4.33 7.59 -3.47
CA GLY A 13 5.67 8.08 -3.81
C GLY A 13 6.77 7.25 -3.15
N SER A 14 7.87 7.92 -2.80
CA SER A 14 9.05 7.26 -2.19
C SER A 14 8.72 6.52 -0.88
N HIS A 15 7.79 7.07 -0.09
CA HIS A 15 7.32 6.42 1.14
C HIS A 15 6.72 5.03 0.87
N TRP A 16 5.88 4.90 -0.15
CA TRP A 16 5.36 3.60 -0.56
C TRP A 16 6.44 2.65 -1.10
N LEU A 17 7.35 3.16 -1.93
CA LEU A 17 8.41 2.34 -2.53
C LEU A 17 9.29 1.70 -1.45
N SER A 18 9.66 2.44 -0.41
CA SER A 18 10.39 1.91 0.74
C SER A 18 9.54 0.94 1.57
N MET A 19 8.27 1.28 1.81
CA MET A 19 7.37 0.43 2.60
C MET A 19 7.15 -0.94 1.94
N ARG A 20 7.07 -1.01 0.61
CA ARG A 20 6.80 -2.26 -0.12
C ARG A 20 7.76 -3.39 0.27
N GLU A 21 9.06 -3.10 0.35
CA GLU A 21 10.07 -4.11 0.72
C GLU A 21 9.88 -4.63 2.15
N VAL A 22 9.47 -3.75 3.07
CA VAL A 22 9.17 -4.13 4.45
C VAL A 22 7.94 -5.04 4.50
N LEU A 23 6.88 -4.72 3.77
CA LEU A 23 5.66 -5.52 3.70
C LEU A 23 5.94 -6.91 3.12
N ASP A 24 6.75 -7.00 2.07
CA ASP A 24 7.13 -8.28 1.46
C ASP A 24 7.88 -9.17 2.46
N ARG A 25 8.83 -8.60 3.23
CA ARG A 25 9.56 -9.33 4.26
C ARG A 25 8.68 -9.75 5.43
N LEU A 26 7.72 -8.92 5.85
CA LEU A 26 6.79 -9.25 6.92
C LEU A 26 5.82 -10.37 6.50
N SER A 27 5.33 -10.31 5.25
CA SER A 27 4.50 -11.36 4.65
C SER A 27 5.23 -12.70 4.60
N GLN A 28 6.49 -12.71 4.16
CA GLN A 28 7.34 -13.91 4.17
C GLN A 28 7.56 -14.48 5.59
N LYS A 29 7.51 -13.65 6.62
CA LYS A 29 7.57 -14.06 8.03
C LYS A 29 6.21 -14.54 8.58
N GLY A 30 5.19 -14.66 7.72
CA GLY A 30 3.87 -15.18 8.05
C GLY A 30 2.87 -14.14 8.55
N HIS A 31 3.18 -12.84 8.47
CA HIS A 31 2.26 -11.80 8.93
C HIS A 31 1.09 -11.65 7.98
N GLU A 32 -0.12 -11.53 8.52
CA GLU A 32 -1.30 -11.11 7.78
C GLU A 32 -1.29 -9.59 7.65
N ILE A 33 -1.32 -9.06 6.42
CA ILE A 33 -1.18 -7.63 6.17
C ILE A 33 -2.37 -7.13 5.37
N VAL A 34 -2.96 -6.02 5.82
CA VAL A 34 -3.97 -5.24 5.09
C VAL A 34 -3.41 -3.84 4.81
N VAL A 35 -3.37 -3.46 3.55
CA VAL A 35 -2.96 -2.12 3.08
C VAL A 35 -4.20 -1.33 2.68
N ILE A 36 -4.36 -0.13 3.22
CA ILE A 36 -5.41 0.81 2.84
C ILE A 36 -4.79 1.88 1.93
N ALA A 37 -5.30 2.05 0.72
CA ALA A 37 -4.79 3.03 -0.24
C ALA A 37 -5.94 3.77 -0.93
N PRO A 38 -5.72 4.99 -1.45
CA PRO A 38 -6.72 5.63 -2.30
C PRO A 38 -6.97 4.83 -3.59
N GLU A 39 -8.10 5.06 -4.25
CA GLU A 39 -8.39 4.49 -5.58
C GLU A 39 -7.42 5.05 -6.63
N THR A 40 -7.10 6.33 -6.52
CA THR A 40 -6.16 7.07 -7.34
C THR A 40 -4.77 7.05 -6.68
N THR A 41 -3.78 6.42 -7.33
CA THR A 41 -2.42 6.20 -6.78
C THR A 41 -1.32 6.30 -7.87
N LEU A 42 -0.14 6.80 -7.52
CA LEU A 42 1.01 6.91 -8.43
C LEU A 42 1.74 5.55 -8.54
N HIS A 43 2.14 4.98 -7.41
CA HIS A 43 2.99 3.80 -7.35
C HIS A 43 2.34 2.61 -6.63
N ILE A 44 1.23 2.82 -5.91
CA ILE A 44 0.59 1.79 -5.11
C ILE A 44 -0.15 0.77 -5.98
N LYS A 45 0.35 -0.48 -5.99
CA LYS A 45 -0.21 -1.59 -6.76
C LYS A 45 -0.56 -2.79 -5.87
N SER A 46 -1.56 -3.55 -6.30
CA SER A 46 -1.95 -4.80 -5.63
C SER A 46 -0.80 -5.82 -5.66
N SER A 47 -0.67 -6.61 -4.60
CA SER A 47 0.29 -7.70 -4.49
C SER A 47 -0.39 -8.94 -3.90
N LYS A 48 0.21 -10.11 -4.10
CA LYS A 48 -0.21 -11.35 -3.41
C LYS A 48 0.26 -11.38 -1.95
N ASN A 49 1.21 -10.52 -1.57
CA ASN A 49 1.85 -10.54 -0.25
C ASN A 49 1.01 -9.85 0.84
N PHE A 50 -0.04 -9.11 0.47
CA PHE A 50 -0.93 -8.41 1.39
C PHE A 50 -2.31 -8.24 0.75
N VAL A 51 -3.34 -8.08 1.58
CA VAL A 51 -4.67 -7.69 1.11
C VAL A 51 -4.70 -6.17 0.93
N MET A 52 -5.23 -5.69 -0.19
CA MET A 52 -5.42 -4.26 -0.43
C MET A 52 -6.89 -3.88 -0.34
N LYS A 53 -7.18 -2.77 0.33
CA LYS A 53 -8.50 -2.11 0.33
C LYS A 53 -8.33 -0.69 -0.22
N ARG A 54 -9.21 -0.31 -1.14
CA ARG A 54 -9.20 1.03 -1.73
C ARG A 54 -10.34 1.88 -1.21
N TYR A 55 -10.14 3.19 -1.15
CA TYR A 55 -11.17 4.16 -0.78
C TYR A 55 -11.22 5.29 -1.82
N PRO A 56 -12.42 5.86 -2.08
CA PRO A 56 -12.58 6.91 -3.07
C PRO A 56 -11.95 8.22 -2.61
N VAL A 57 -11.48 9.01 -3.56
CA VAL A 57 -10.88 10.34 -3.35
C VAL A 57 -11.44 11.35 -4.34
N PRO A 58 -11.50 12.65 -3.99
CA PRO A 58 -12.14 13.68 -4.82
C PRO A 58 -11.19 14.22 -5.90
N PHE A 59 -10.34 13.38 -6.48
CA PHE A 59 -9.41 13.75 -7.54
C PHE A 59 -9.15 12.59 -8.51
N THR A 60 -8.90 12.92 -9.78
CA THR A 60 -8.65 11.94 -10.83
C THR A 60 -7.18 11.51 -10.89
N GLN A 61 -6.91 10.44 -11.64
CA GLN A 61 -5.55 9.98 -11.89
C GLN A 61 -4.72 11.03 -12.61
N GLU A 62 -5.32 11.72 -13.59
CA GLU A 62 -4.67 12.79 -14.35
C GLU A 62 -4.30 13.98 -13.44
N GLU A 63 -5.20 14.41 -12.56
CA GLU A 63 -4.91 15.48 -11.60
C GLU A 63 -3.74 15.12 -10.69
N MET A 64 -3.66 13.86 -10.25
CA MET A 64 -2.56 13.41 -9.42
C MET A 64 -1.23 13.31 -10.19
N GLU A 65 -1.22 12.81 -11.43
CA GLU A 65 -0.03 12.75 -12.28
C GLU A 65 0.49 14.13 -12.73
N LEU A 66 -0.36 15.14 -12.81
CA LEU A 66 0.06 16.52 -13.11
C LEU A 66 0.72 17.23 -11.94
N ASN A 67 0.40 16.83 -10.70
CA ASN A 67 0.85 17.49 -9.48
C ASN A 67 2.11 16.86 -8.85
N PHE A 68 2.57 15.71 -9.36
CA PHE A 68 3.69 14.93 -8.83
C PHE A 68 4.55 14.34 -9.95
#